data_AF-A0A838MUX2-F1
#
_entry.id   AF-A0A838MUX2-F1
#
_cell.length_a   1.000
_cell.length_b   1.000
_cell.length_c   1.000
_cell.angle_alpha   90.00
_cell.angle_beta   90.00
_cell.angle_gamma   90.00
#
_symmetry.space_group_name_H-M   'P 1'
#
loop_
_entity.id
_entity.type
_entity.pdbx_description
1 polymer ?
#
loop_
_entity_poly.entity_id
_entity_poly.type
_entity_poly.pdbx_seq_one_letter_code
_entity_poly.pdbx_strand_id
1 'polypeptide(L)'
;MHVDLLVIRVVFTALLAAAGYMLHPVPGHPLISAVVGGFIALAIICFEMRIQRASLKTLIGAAVGSIMGIVGAYLIGSLISSQESLAVRPETKTFLTLALTFLMAYIGLTVGAAKGDYLDLSALGGIFSDKATKRDYKILDTSVIIDGRIADIAEAGFLSGTIVIPQFILRELQQVADSPDSSKRQRGRRGLDMLNRLQSNGSLDIQ
;
A
#
# COMPACT_ATOMS: atom_id res chain seq x y z
N MET A 1 14.83 12.04 2.10
CA MET A 1 13.45 11.69 2.50
C MET A 1 13.25 11.63 4.01
N HIS A 2 13.98 10.81 4.79
CA HIS A 2 13.78 10.74 6.25
C HIS A 2 14.15 12.03 6.99
N VAL A 3 15.21 12.71 6.54
CA VAL A 3 15.65 14.01 7.09
C VAL A 3 14.64 15.11 6.77
N ASP A 4 14.11 15.15 5.55
CA ASP A 4 13.13 16.14 5.11
C ASP A 4 11.84 16.10 5.93
N LEU A 5 11.33 14.89 6.21
CA LEU A 5 10.14 14.69 7.05
C LEU A 5 10.38 15.08 8.51
N LEU A 6 11.58 14.84 9.03
CA LEU A 6 11.92 15.23 10.40
C LEU A 6 11.95 16.75 10.54
N VAL A 7 12.52 17.47 9.56
CA VAL A 7 12.52 18.93 9.53
C VAL A 7 11.08 19.48 9.52
N ILE A 8 10.20 18.92 8.68
CA ILE A 8 8.79 19.34 8.62
C ILE A 8 8.09 19.16 9.97
N ARG A 9 8.29 18.01 10.64
CA ARG A 9 7.68 17.74 11.96
C ARG A 9 8.16 18.70 13.04
N VAL A 10 9.45 18.99 13.09
CA VAL A 10 10.04 19.93 14.05
C VAL A 10 9.49 21.34 13.83
N VAL A 11 9.43 21.80 12.58
CA VAL A 11 8.86 23.11 12.23
C VAL A 11 7.37 23.18 12.59
N PHE A 12 6.61 22.12 12.29
CA PHE A 12 5.19 22.04 12.63
C PHE A 12 4.94 22.08 14.14
N THR A 13 5.69 21.31 14.94
CA THR A 13 5.61 21.35 16.40
C THR A 13 5.96 22.72 16.95
N ALA A 14 7.01 23.36 16.43
CA ALA A 14 7.42 24.71 16.85
C ALA A 14 6.33 25.75 16.56
N LEU A 15 5.72 25.71 15.38
CA LEU A 15 4.61 26.59 15.01
C LEU A 15 3.39 26.40 15.92
N LEU A 16 3.02 25.15 16.21
CA LEU A 16 1.85 24.84 17.03
C LEU A 16 2.07 25.23 18.51
N ALA A 17 3.29 25.05 19.02
CA ALA A 17 3.68 25.51 20.36
C ALA A 17 3.70 27.06 20.44
N ALA A 18 4.23 27.74 19.42
CA ALA A 18 4.21 29.19 19.34
C ALA A 18 2.79 29.76 19.22
N ALA A 19 1.93 29.13 18.42
CA ALA A 19 0.51 29.48 18.33
C ALA A 19 -0.21 29.28 19.66
N GLY A 20 0.06 28.17 20.37
CA GLY A 20 -0.46 27.92 21.71
C GLY A 20 -0.01 28.96 22.74
N TYR A 21 1.25 29.41 22.64
CA TYR A 21 1.79 30.48 23.48
C TYR A 21 1.12 31.85 23.21
N MET A 22 0.86 32.20 21.95
CA MET A 22 0.28 33.52 21.60
C MET A 22 -1.24 33.59 21.78
N LEU A 23 -1.97 32.53 21.42
CA LEU A 23 -3.44 32.55 21.35
C LEU A 23 -4.13 32.21 22.68
N HIS A 24 -3.38 31.76 23.69
CA HIS A 24 -3.89 31.43 25.03
C HIS A 24 -5.23 30.64 25.04
N PRO A 25 -5.32 29.49 24.34
CA PRO A 25 -6.57 28.71 24.25
C PRO A 25 -7.05 28.14 25.60
N VAL A 26 -6.16 28.05 26.59
CA VAL A 26 -6.48 27.66 27.97
C VAL A 26 -6.33 28.90 28.87
N PRO A 27 -7.37 29.30 29.61
CA PRO A 27 -7.27 30.42 30.56
C PRO A 27 -6.21 30.10 31.62
N GLY A 28 -5.09 30.83 31.62
CA GLY A 28 -3.96 30.57 32.53
C GLY A 28 -2.60 31.08 32.01
N HIS A 29 -1.51 30.57 32.60
CA HIS A 29 -0.14 30.95 32.25
C HIS A 29 0.23 30.54 30.80
N PRO A 30 0.91 31.41 30.03
CA PRO A 30 1.32 31.16 28.64
C PRO A 30 2.17 29.89 28.44
N LEU A 31 2.85 29.44 29.50
CA LEU A 31 3.67 28.22 29.48
C LEU A 31 2.80 26.95 29.42
N ILE A 32 1.63 26.94 30.07
CA ILE A 32 0.73 25.78 30.07
C ILE A 32 0.10 25.62 28.69
N SER A 33 -0.28 26.72 28.04
CA SER A 33 -0.84 26.67 26.68
C SER A 33 0.20 26.22 25.64
N ALA A 34 1.48 26.60 25.80
CA ALA A 34 2.56 26.08 24.97
C ALA A 34 2.77 24.56 25.13
N VAL A 35 2.72 24.04 26.38
CA VAL A 35 2.85 22.60 26.66
C VAL A 35 1.68 21.82 26.06
N VAL A 36 0.45 22.33 26.19
CA VAL A 36 -0.74 21.71 25.58
C VAL A 36 -0.61 21.70 24.05
N GLY A 37 -0.15 22.80 23.44
CA GLY A 37 0.12 22.87 22.00
C GLY A 37 1.17 21.85 21.55
N GLY A 38 2.27 21.69 22.30
CA GLY A 38 3.29 20.68 22.05
C GLY A 38 2.75 19.24 22.15
N PHE A 39 1.89 18.95 23.13
CA PHE A 39 1.27 17.64 23.29
C PHE A 39 0.32 17.31 22.13
N ILE A 40 -0.48 18.29 21.68
CA ILE A 40 -1.34 18.15 20.50
C ILE A 40 -0.51 17.88 19.25
N ALA A 41 0.59 18.62 19.06
CA ALA A 41 1.48 18.39 17.92
C ALA A 41 2.08 16.98 17.94
N LEU A 42 2.49 16.48 19.11
CA LEU A 42 2.98 15.10 19.26
C LEU A 42 1.89 14.08 18.91
N ALA A 43 0.66 14.28 19.37
CA ALA A 43 -0.47 13.41 19.04
C ALA A 43 -0.74 13.38 17.52
N ILE A 44 -0.70 14.53 16.85
CA ILE A 44 -0.85 14.65 15.39
C ILE A 44 0.29 13.90 14.67
N ILE A 45 1.53 14.06 15.10
CA ILE A 45 2.69 13.38 14.50
C ILE A 45 2.60 11.86 14.69
N CYS A 46 2.22 11.39 15.88
CA CYS A 46 1.98 9.96 16.13
C CYS A 46 0.90 9.40 15.21
N PHE A 47 -0.18 10.16 15.01
CA PHE A 47 -1.27 9.79 14.11
C PHE A 47 -0.83 9.76 12.63
N GLU A 48 -0.10 10.79 12.19
CA GLU A 48 0.53 10.87 10.86
C GLU A 48 1.42 9.65 10.59
N MET A 49 2.30 9.30 11.55
CA MET A 49 3.19 8.15 11.45
C MET A 49 2.42 6.83 11.35
N ARG A 50 1.28 6.71 12.03
CA ARG A 50 0.42 5.52 11.95
C ARG A 50 -0.25 5.40 10.59
N ILE A 51 -0.76 6.51 10.05
CA ILE A 51 -1.40 6.58 8.73
C ILE A 51 -0.40 6.27 7.61
N GLN A 52 0.82 6.81 7.67
CA GLN A 52 1.84 6.55 6.65
C GLN A 52 2.23 5.07 6.52
N ARG A 53 2.02 4.27 7.57
CA ARG A 53 2.26 2.82 7.55
C ARG A 53 1.03 2.01 7.16
N ALA A 54 -0.15 2.63 7.05
CA ALA A 54 -1.37 1.94 6.66
C ALA A 54 -1.40 1.76 5.14
N SER A 55 -1.89 0.62 4.67
CA SER A 55 -2.08 0.41 3.24
C SER A 55 -3.23 1.27 2.72
N LEU A 56 -3.22 1.62 1.43
CA LEU A 56 -4.31 2.36 0.80
C LEU A 56 -5.66 1.62 0.98
N LYS A 57 -5.64 0.29 0.91
CA LYS A 57 -6.82 -0.57 1.07
C LYS A 57 -7.40 -0.46 2.48
N THR A 58 -6.53 -0.50 3.49
CA THR A 58 -6.88 -0.29 4.89
C THR A 58 -7.50 1.10 5.10
N LEU A 59 -6.93 2.15 4.49
CA LEU A 59 -7.41 3.52 4.62
C LEU A 59 -8.80 3.71 3.98
N ILE A 60 -9.01 3.15 2.78
CA ILE A 60 -10.30 3.19 2.08
C ILE A 60 -11.35 2.41 2.88
N GLY A 61 -11.01 1.21 3.35
CA GLY A 61 -11.88 0.41 4.21
C GLY A 61 -12.27 1.16 5.48
N ALA A 62 -11.31 1.78 6.16
CA ALA A 62 -11.54 2.60 7.35
C ALA A 62 -12.47 3.79 7.07
N ALA A 63 -12.26 4.49 5.96
CA ALA A 63 -13.10 5.62 5.56
C ALA A 63 -14.55 5.17 5.29
N VAL A 64 -14.75 4.15 4.44
CA VAL A 64 -16.07 3.60 4.12
C VAL A 64 -16.77 3.09 5.38
N GLY A 65 -16.06 2.33 6.22
CA GLY A 65 -16.59 1.81 7.47
C GLY A 65 -17.00 2.92 8.45
N SER A 66 -16.17 3.96 8.60
CA SER A 66 -16.48 5.11 9.47
C SER A 66 -17.69 5.89 8.97
N ILE A 67 -17.83 6.11 7.65
CA ILE A 67 -18.99 6.77 7.05
C ILE A 67 -20.24 5.96 7.31
N MET A 68 -20.21 4.65 7.06
CA MET A 68 -21.35 3.76 7.31
C MET A 68 -21.73 3.74 8.79
N GLY A 69 -20.74 3.74 9.69
CA GLY A 69 -20.95 3.83 11.14
C GLY A 69 -21.61 5.14 11.56
N ILE A 70 -21.13 6.28 11.07
CA ILE A 70 -21.72 7.60 11.36
C ILE A 70 -23.15 7.69 10.82
N VAL A 71 -23.40 7.19 9.62
CA VAL A 71 -24.76 7.12 9.05
C VAL A 71 -25.66 6.24 9.92
N GLY A 72 -25.19 5.07 10.36
CA GLY A 72 -25.91 4.20 11.29
C GLY A 72 -26.22 4.88 12.63
N ALA A 73 -25.25 5.57 13.21
CA ALA A 73 -25.45 6.36 14.43
C ALA A 73 -26.46 7.49 14.23
N TYR A 74 -26.43 8.17 13.08
CA TYR A 74 -27.40 9.22 12.77
C TYR A 74 -28.82 8.66 12.69
N LEU A 75 -29.02 7.51 12.03
CA LEU A 75 -30.34 6.86 11.94
C LEU A 75 -30.87 6.45 13.31
N ILE A 76 -30.05 5.81 14.15
CA ILE A 76 -30.45 5.41 15.50
C ILE A 76 -30.65 6.64 16.40
N GLY A 77 -29.76 7.63 16.30
CA GLY A 77 -29.84 8.89 17.02
C GLY A 77 -31.12 9.67 16.70
N SER A 78 -31.55 9.65 15.44
CA SER A 78 -32.82 10.23 15.00
C SER A 78 -34.01 9.54 15.70
N LEU A 79 -34.02 8.20 15.78
CA LEU A 79 -35.06 7.46 16.51
C LEU A 79 -35.10 7.83 17.99
N ILE A 80 -33.94 7.92 18.66
CA ILE A 80 -33.84 8.34 20.07
C ILE A 80 -34.39 9.76 20.26
N SER A 81 -34.10 10.66 19.32
CA SER A 81 -34.55 12.06 19.39
C SER A 81 -36.06 12.20 19.14
N SER A 82 -36.64 11.35 18.29
CA SER A 82 -38.08 11.36 17.97
C SER A 82 -38.97 10.82 19.08
N GLN A 83 -38.41 10.12 20.08
CA GLN A 83 -39.15 9.67 21.24
C GLN A 83 -39.35 10.81 22.23
N GLU A 84 -40.53 11.43 22.20
CA GLU A 84 -41.01 12.35 23.23
C GLU A 84 -41.41 11.59 24.51
N SER A 85 -40.43 11.01 25.18
CA SER A 85 -40.60 10.54 26.55
C SER A 85 -40.35 11.69 27.52
N LEU A 86 -41.36 12.03 28.34
CA LEU A 86 -41.25 12.99 29.45
C LEU A 86 -40.25 12.54 30.54
N ALA A 87 -39.83 11.27 30.54
CA ALA A 87 -38.99 10.69 31.58
C ALA A 87 -37.48 10.93 31.39
N VAL A 88 -37.03 11.33 30.19
CA VAL A 88 -35.60 11.44 29.89
C VAL A 88 -35.22 12.90 29.67
N ARG A 89 -34.35 13.41 30.54
CA ARG A 89 -33.78 14.76 30.44
C ARG A 89 -33.11 14.99 29.08
N PRO A 90 -33.22 16.19 28.49
CA PRO A 90 -32.59 16.52 27.21
C PRO A 90 -31.07 16.28 27.19
N GLU A 91 -30.36 16.58 28.29
CA GLU A 91 -28.91 16.41 28.35
C GLU A 91 -28.49 14.94 28.23
N THR A 92 -29.28 14.04 28.82
CA THR A 92 -29.05 12.59 28.73
C THR A 92 -29.24 12.10 27.29
N LYS A 93 -30.23 12.63 26.56
CA LYS A 93 -30.43 12.30 25.14
C LYS A 93 -29.24 12.75 24.30
N THR A 94 -28.77 13.98 24.48
CA THR A 94 -27.59 14.50 23.76
C THR A 94 -26.34 13.67 24.06
N PHE A 95 -26.11 13.33 25.34
CA PHE A 95 -24.99 12.47 25.73
C PHE A 95 -25.08 11.09 25.08
N LEU A 96 -26.26 10.46 25.11
CA LEU A 96 -26.48 9.14 24.50
C LEU A 96 -26.22 9.16 22.98
N THR A 97 -26.71 10.20 22.29
CA THR A 97 -26.49 10.36 20.84
C THR A 97 -25.02 10.58 20.50
N LEU A 98 -24.31 11.40 21.28
CA LEU A 98 -22.86 11.60 21.11
C LEU A 98 -22.09 10.30 21.38
N ALA A 99 -22.37 9.62 22.50
CA ALA A 99 -21.73 8.37 22.86
C ALA A 99 -21.95 7.30 21.78
N LEU A 100 -23.16 7.19 21.25
CA LEU A 100 -23.49 6.28 20.17
C LEU A 100 -22.75 6.64 18.87
N THR A 101 -22.64 7.93 18.56
CA THR A 101 -21.91 8.42 17.38
C THR A 101 -20.44 8.07 17.46
N PHE A 102 -19.79 8.33 18.59
CA PHE A 102 -18.40 7.93 18.82
C PHE A 102 -18.21 6.42 18.75
N LEU A 103 -19.12 5.65 19.37
CA LEU A 103 -19.09 4.19 19.35
C LEU A 103 -19.16 3.66 17.92
N MET A 104 -20.14 4.10 17.13
CA MET A 104 -20.34 3.61 15.76
C MET A 104 -19.24 4.09 14.82
N ALA A 105 -18.77 5.33 14.96
CA ALA A 105 -17.63 5.82 14.18
C ALA A 105 -16.37 4.99 14.47
N TYR A 106 -16.10 4.67 15.75
CA TYR A 106 -14.96 3.87 16.16
C TYR A 106 -15.06 2.42 15.66
N ILE A 107 -16.21 1.76 15.84
CA ILE A 107 -16.44 0.41 15.33
C ILE A 107 -16.35 0.38 13.80
N GLY A 108 -16.98 1.34 13.12
CA GLY A 108 -16.93 1.46 11.67
C GLY A 108 -15.50 1.65 11.15
N LEU A 109 -14.73 2.53 11.78
CA LEU A 109 -13.32 2.76 11.43
C LEU A 109 -12.46 1.51 11.68
N THR A 110 -12.59 0.86 12.84
CA THR A 110 -11.76 -0.30 13.20
C THR A 110 -12.10 -1.54 12.38
N VAL A 111 -13.38 -1.85 12.19
CA VAL A 111 -13.84 -2.96 11.34
C VAL A 111 -13.53 -2.68 9.87
N GLY A 112 -13.76 -1.44 9.42
CA GLY A 112 -13.44 -1.01 8.06
C GLY A 112 -11.94 -1.12 7.76
N ALA A 113 -11.09 -0.68 8.69
CA ALA A 113 -9.64 -0.83 8.58
C ALA A 113 -9.24 -2.32 8.53
N ALA A 114 -9.74 -3.13 9.47
CA ALA A 114 -9.41 -4.56 9.56
C ALA A 114 -9.89 -5.36 8.34
N LYS A 115 -11.02 -4.98 7.75
CA LYS A 115 -11.57 -5.65 6.57
C LYS A 115 -11.12 -5.02 5.24
N GLY A 116 -10.54 -3.83 5.26
CA GLY A 116 -10.07 -3.11 4.08
C GLY A 116 -9.05 -3.91 3.26
N ASP A 117 -8.24 -4.75 3.90
CA ASP A 117 -7.24 -5.57 3.22
C ASP A 117 -7.86 -6.66 2.33
N TYR A 118 -9.12 -7.03 2.56
CA TYR A 118 -9.88 -7.95 1.71
C TYR A 118 -10.50 -7.26 0.48
N LEU A 119 -10.40 -5.94 0.37
CA LEU A 119 -10.88 -5.23 -0.81
C LEU A 119 -9.89 -5.46 -1.96
N ASP A 120 -10.35 -6.18 -2.99
CA ASP A 120 -9.58 -6.32 -4.21
C ASP A 120 -9.86 -5.15 -5.15
N LEU A 121 -9.14 -4.05 -4.92
CA LEU A 121 -9.22 -2.85 -5.78
C LEU A 121 -8.71 -3.13 -7.20
N SER A 122 -8.03 -4.25 -7.44
CA SER A 122 -7.61 -4.68 -8.79
C SER A 122 -8.82 -5.01 -9.67
N ALA A 123 -9.92 -5.49 -9.07
CA ALA A 123 -11.16 -5.78 -9.76
C ALA A 123 -11.95 -4.50 -10.12
N LEU A 124 -11.69 -3.38 -9.43
CA LEU A 124 -12.42 -2.12 -9.56
C LEU A 124 -11.80 -1.15 -10.59
N GLY A 125 -10.84 -1.64 -11.37
CA GLY A 125 -10.18 -0.89 -12.45
C GLY A 125 -8.75 -0.52 -12.08
N GLY A 126 -7.79 -0.90 -12.93
CA GLY A 126 -6.34 -0.77 -12.77
C GLY A 126 -5.76 0.65 -12.63
N ILE A 127 -6.56 1.60 -12.17
CA ILE A 127 -6.19 3.00 -11.87
C ILE A 127 -5.68 3.13 -10.42
N PHE A 128 -6.18 2.30 -9.49
CA PHE A 128 -5.80 2.30 -8.07
C PHE A 128 -4.91 1.12 -7.66
N SER A 129 -4.60 0.22 -8.60
CA SER A 129 -3.58 -0.79 -8.37
C SER A 129 -2.25 -0.05 -8.35
N ASP A 130 -1.68 0.07 -7.15
CA ASP A 130 -0.35 0.58 -6.94
C ASP A 130 0.56 -0.02 -8.01
N LYS A 131 1.16 0.85 -8.82
CA LYS A 131 2.05 0.49 -9.91
C LYS A 131 3.39 0.00 -9.36
N ALA A 132 3.36 -0.72 -8.23
CA ALA A 132 4.16 -1.91 -8.05
C ALA A 132 3.78 -2.86 -9.20
N THR A 133 4.30 -2.54 -10.38
CA THR A 133 4.57 -3.47 -11.46
C THR A 133 5.11 -4.70 -10.75
N LYS A 134 4.23 -5.71 -10.58
CA LYS A 134 4.68 -7.07 -10.32
C LYS A 134 5.59 -7.32 -11.50
N ARG A 135 6.89 -7.11 -11.30
CA ARG A 135 7.89 -7.40 -12.31
C ARG A 135 7.77 -8.91 -12.46
N ASP A 136 7.05 -9.30 -13.51
CA ASP A 136 6.81 -10.69 -13.85
C ASP A 136 8.16 -11.21 -14.34
N TYR A 137 8.96 -11.65 -13.38
CA TYR A 137 10.28 -12.20 -13.64
C TYR A 137 10.12 -13.67 -14.03
N LYS A 138 10.59 -14.01 -15.23
CA LYS A 138 10.58 -15.39 -15.73
C LYS A 138 12.02 -15.87 -15.82
N ILE A 139 12.34 -16.91 -15.06
CA ILE A 139 13.68 -17.51 -15.08
C ILE A 139 13.68 -18.65 -16.09
N LEU A 140 14.64 -18.63 -17.01
CA LEU A 140 14.81 -19.70 -17.98
C LEU A 140 15.84 -20.72 -17.50
N ASP A 141 15.54 -21.98 -17.75
CA ASP A 141 16.44 -23.11 -17.53
C ASP A 141 17.17 -23.50 -18.82
N THR A 142 18.32 -24.17 -18.69
CA THR A 142 19.17 -24.65 -19.79
C THR A 142 18.39 -25.53 -20.76
N SER A 143 17.51 -26.40 -20.23
CA SER A 143 16.68 -27.31 -21.02
C SER A 143 15.72 -26.57 -21.96
N VAL A 144 15.08 -25.51 -21.48
CA VAL A 144 14.12 -24.69 -22.23
C VAL A 144 14.82 -23.92 -23.36
N ILE A 145 16.05 -23.46 -23.11
CA ILE A 145 16.85 -22.74 -24.10
C ILE A 145 17.32 -23.68 -25.23
N ILE A 146 17.76 -24.91 -24.89
CA ILE A 146 18.22 -25.91 -25.88
C ILE A 146 17.06 -26.37 -26.78
N ASP A 147 15.86 -26.51 -26.23
CA ASP A 147 14.66 -26.91 -26.99
C ASP A 147 14.29 -25.86 -28.06
N GLY A 148 14.45 -24.57 -27.73
CA GLY A 148 14.37 -23.45 -28.67
C GLY A 148 12.97 -22.92 -28.96
N ARG A 149 11.89 -23.66 -28.64
CA ARG A 149 10.50 -23.20 -28.84
C ARG A 149 10.17 -21.92 -28.05
N ILE A 150 10.90 -21.66 -26.97
CA ILE A 150 10.72 -20.45 -26.16
C ILE A 150 10.99 -19.16 -26.96
N ALA A 151 11.91 -19.20 -27.94
CA ALA A 151 12.20 -18.06 -28.80
C ALA A 151 11.02 -17.72 -29.71
N ASP A 152 10.34 -18.74 -30.24
CA ASP A 152 9.17 -18.54 -31.09
C ASP A 152 7.95 -18.06 -30.28
N ILE A 153 7.77 -18.56 -29.05
CA ILE A 153 6.73 -18.08 -28.11
C ILE A 153 6.96 -16.62 -27.72
N ALA A 154 8.23 -16.26 -27.48
CA ALA A 154 8.66 -14.89 -27.23
C ALA A 154 8.38 -13.95 -28.41
N GLU A 155 8.74 -14.35 -29.63
CA GLU A 155 8.46 -13.57 -30.85
C GLU A 155 6.98 -13.44 -31.16
N ALA A 156 6.18 -14.47 -30.90
CA ALA A 156 4.73 -14.43 -31.04
C ALA A 156 4.02 -13.55 -30.00
N GLY A 157 4.75 -12.97 -29.03
CA GLY A 157 4.20 -12.10 -28.00
C GLY A 157 3.41 -12.83 -26.90
N PHE A 158 3.51 -14.15 -26.82
CA PHE A 158 2.89 -14.95 -25.76
C PHE A 158 3.72 -14.96 -24.47
N LEU A 159 4.93 -14.39 -24.50
CA LEU A 159 5.80 -14.22 -23.35
C LEU A 159 5.84 -12.73 -22.97
N SER A 160 5.51 -12.42 -21.72
CA SER A 160 5.51 -11.06 -21.17
C SER A 160 6.47 -10.95 -19.98
N GLY A 161 6.81 -9.72 -19.58
CA GLY A 161 7.66 -9.47 -18.40
C GLY A 161 9.16 -9.47 -18.67
N THR A 162 9.94 -9.52 -17.60
CA THR A 162 11.41 -9.52 -17.66
C THR A 162 11.92 -10.96 -17.57
N ILE A 163 12.68 -11.38 -18.56
CA ILE A 163 13.32 -12.69 -18.55
C ILE A 163 14.66 -12.55 -17.84
N VAL A 164 14.93 -13.43 -16.88
CA VAL A 164 16.20 -13.46 -16.15
C VAL A 164 16.96 -14.71 -16.55
N ILE A 165 18.20 -14.53 -17.00
CA ILE A 165 19.09 -15.63 -17.37
C ILE A 165 20.30 -15.63 -16.42
N PRO A 166 20.31 -16.48 -15.39
CA PRO A 166 21.43 -16.57 -14.46
C PRO A 166 22.74 -16.93 -15.16
N GLN A 167 23.86 -16.41 -14.65
CA GLN A 167 25.19 -16.70 -15.22
C GLN A 167 25.54 -18.18 -15.27
N PHE A 168 25.02 -19.01 -14.35
CA PHE A 168 25.32 -20.44 -14.35
C PHE A 168 24.69 -21.17 -15.56
N ILE A 169 23.55 -20.69 -16.07
CA ILE A 169 22.90 -21.23 -17.27
C ILE A 169 23.78 -21.00 -18.50
N LEU A 170 24.38 -19.81 -18.62
CA LEU A 170 25.34 -19.50 -19.68
C LEU A 170 26.55 -20.42 -19.64
N ARG A 171 27.10 -20.69 -18.44
CA ARG A 171 28.24 -21.59 -18.24
C ARG A 171 27.88 -23.04 -18.58
N GLU A 172 26.68 -23.48 -18.22
CA GLU A 172 26.20 -24.84 -18.54
C GLU A 172 26.04 -25.02 -20.05
N LEU A 173 25.44 -24.05 -20.75
CA LEU A 173 25.33 -24.06 -22.21
C LEU A 173 26.70 -24.11 -22.90
N GLN A 174 27.67 -23.32 -22.42
CA GLN A 174 29.05 -23.34 -22.92
C GLN A 174 29.72 -24.71 -22.69
N GLN A 175 29.57 -25.28 -21.50
CA GLN A 175 30.12 -26.60 -21.19
C GLN A 175 29.53 -27.70 -22.08
N VAL A 176 28.22 -27.64 -22.37
CA VAL A 176 27.56 -28.56 -23.31
C VAL A 176 28.06 -28.33 -24.74
N ALA A 177 28.29 -27.08 -25.12
CA ALA A 177 28.83 -26.69 -26.43
C ALA A 177 30.30 -27.08 -26.63
N ASP A 178 31.06 -27.30 -25.56
CA ASP A 178 32.46 -27.76 -25.58
C ASP A 178 32.61 -29.28 -25.37
N SER A 179 31.50 -30.01 -25.28
CA SER A 179 31.50 -31.46 -25.07
C SER A 179 32.22 -32.22 -26.21
N PRO A 180 32.97 -33.31 -25.89
CA PRO A 180 33.61 -34.16 -26.90
C PRO A 180 32.58 -34.93 -27.75
N ASP A 181 31.37 -35.13 -27.23
CA ASP A 181 30.25 -35.73 -27.95
C ASP A 181 29.65 -34.73 -28.96
N SER A 182 29.70 -35.06 -30.25
CA SER A 182 29.18 -34.23 -31.34
C SER A 182 27.70 -33.86 -31.17
N SER A 183 26.87 -34.76 -30.65
CA SER A 183 25.44 -34.53 -30.41
C SER A 183 25.21 -33.49 -29.32
N LYS A 184 25.97 -33.56 -28.22
CA LYS A 184 25.90 -32.57 -27.12
C LYS A 184 26.42 -31.22 -27.59
N ARG A 185 27.54 -31.21 -28.31
CA ARG A 185 28.16 -30.01 -28.89
C ARG A 185 27.18 -29.23 -29.77
N GLN A 186 26.46 -29.93 -30.66
CA GLN A 186 25.49 -29.33 -31.57
C GLN A 186 24.30 -28.73 -30.80
N ARG A 187 23.82 -29.42 -29.75
CA ARG A 187 22.75 -28.92 -28.87
C ARG A 187 23.17 -27.69 -28.07
N GLY A 188 24.37 -27.67 -27.51
CA GLY A 188 24.90 -26.53 -26.77
C GLY A 188 25.06 -25.29 -27.65
N ARG A 189 25.61 -25.44 -28.85
CA ARG A 189 25.71 -24.35 -29.85
C ARG A 189 24.34 -23.81 -30.23
N ARG A 190 23.38 -24.70 -30.51
CA ARG A 190 21.99 -24.31 -30.78
C ARG A 190 21.37 -23.52 -29.62
N GLY A 191 21.61 -23.93 -28.37
CA GLY A 191 21.12 -23.21 -27.19
C GLY A 191 21.70 -21.80 -27.08
N LEU A 192 23.00 -21.63 -27.35
CA LEU A 192 23.64 -20.31 -27.40
C LEU A 192 23.06 -19.42 -28.52
N ASP A 193 22.79 -20.00 -29.69
CA ASP A 193 22.17 -19.28 -30.81
C ASP A 193 20.74 -18.82 -30.47
N MET A 194 19.95 -19.66 -29.80
CA MET A 194 18.59 -19.30 -29.33
C MET A 194 18.63 -18.20 -28.27
N LEU A 195 19.61 -18.23 -27.38
CA LEU A 195 19.81 -17.19 -26.38
C LEU A 195 20.14 -15.84 -27.03
N ASN A 196 21.01 -15.82 -28.04
CA ASN A 196 21.31 -14.61 -28.81
C ASN A 196 20.09 -14.08 -29.56
N ARG A 197 19.27 -14.98 -30.14
CA ARG A 197 18.00 -14.63 -30.80
C ARG A 197 17.02 -13.99 -29.81
N LEU A 198 16.89 -14.56 -28.60
CA LEU A 198 16.08 -13.99 -27.52
C LEU A 198 16.59 -12.58 -27.14
N GLN A 199 17.90 -12.41 -26.92
CA GLN A 199 18.51 -11.12 -26.56
C GLN A 199 18.36 -10.04 -27.63
N SER A 200 18.32 -10.45 -28.90
CA SER A 200 18.14 -9.53 -30.03
C SER A 200 16.69 -9.07 -30.20
N ASN A 201 15.74 -9.66 -29.47
CA ASN A 201 14.34 -9.34 -29.57
C ASN A 201 14.00 -8.10 -28.74
N GLY A 202 13.73 -6.97 -29.41
CA GLY A 202 13.46 -5.68 -28.76
C GLY A 202 12.13 -5.58 -28.01
N SER A 203 11.29 -6.62 -28.04
CA SER A 203 10.01 -6.68 -27.31
C SER A 203 10.15 -7.21 -25.87
N LEU A 204 11.32 -7.74 -25.49
CA LEU A 204 11.55 -8.37 -24.19
C LEU A 204 12.69 -7.68 -23.44
N ASP A 205 12.50 -7.49 -22.13
CA ASP A 205 13.55 -7.05 -21.22
C ASP A 205 14.27 -8.30 -20.69
N ILE A 206 15.54 -8.48 -21.05
CA ILE A 206 16.36 -9.64 -20.68
C ILE A 206 17.49 -9.17 -19.76
N GLN A 207 17.58 -9.78 -18.57
CA GLN A 207 18.57 -9.47 -17.52
C GLN A 207 19.47 -10.66 -17.19
#